data_AF-A0A5E3WX93-F1
#
_entry.id   AF-A0A5E3WX93-F1
#
_cell.length_a   1.000
_cell.length_b   1.000
_cell.length_c   1.000
_cell.angle_alpha   90.00
_cell.angle_beta   90.00
_cell.angle_gamma   90.00
#
_symmetry.space_group_name_H-M   'P 1'
#
loop_
_entity.id
_entity.type
_entity.pdbx_description
1 polymer ?
#
loop_
_entity_poly.entity_id
_entity_poly.type
_entity_poly.pdbx_seq_one_letter_code
_entity_poly.pdbx_strand_id
1 'polypeptide(L)'
;MVPVQLAAFDWNKADADVCVGYLRAIMLHKGDDVGPIIDILNQIDDSGRLPAIHTFPSRDALLKLSWPAIYGLSLFASRRDIYVGRLFLVMRMMYNRAFRQVFAKAMESIWLVYFLHSLRFQAVGRHLFFDTSTTSYRPEDLRLGRHIAEELGPVDLVVSRMYAIWMEERGYPGMGHGMDNDWVINISNLCFRITSTLRYRHMESGQERVEFFRQVRNHSLAGDKRLAFILAAIHWKTSSDLQNKIDTLNVAFEVTPPLAGACVQSLFIVSLFGHSTISHGRYEALPIPVRVAIRPPTDIWPELQKVCVWCGELSSKVCGACQRIRYCSRDCQTAHWRESHKPACSTYKYLPRALPMPENAA
;
A
#
# COMPACT_ATOMS: atom_id res chain seq x y z
N MET A 1 -14.37 -16.85 22.41
CA MET A 1 -14.19 -15.57 21.68
C MET A 1 -12.80 -15.07 21.97
N VAL A 2 -11.96 -14.92 20.94
CA VAL A 2 -10.67 -14.21 21.12
C VAL A 2 -11.01 -12.73 21.28
N PRO A 3 -10.54 -12.04 22.35
CA PRO A 3 -10.74 -10.61 22.48
C PRO A 3 -10.17 -9.93 21.23
N VAL A 4 -11.02 -9.30 20.43
CA VAL A 4 -10.56 -8.59 19.23
C VAL A 4 -9.85 -7.33 19.72
N GLN A 5 -8.52 -7.37 19.72
CA GLN A 5 -7.72 -6.17 19.94
C GLN A 5 -7.97 -5.23 18.77
N LEU A 6 -8.74 -4.17 19.02
CA LEU A 6 -9.03 -3.16 18.02
C LEU A 6 -7.71 -2.53 17.55
N ALA A 7 -7.57 -2.35 16.24
CA ALA A 7 -6.45 -1.58 15.70
C ALA A 7 -6.41 -0.21 16.38
N ALA A 8 -5.26 0.16 16.94
CA ALA A 8 -5.06 1.49 17.51
C ALA A 8 -5.32 2.52 16.42
N PHE A 9 -6.33 3.36 16.65
CA PHE A 9 -6.75 4.39 15.72
C PHE A 9 -6.81 5.72 16.46
N ASP A 10 -5.95 6.63 16.04
CA ASP A 10 -5.91 7.99 16.56
C ASP A 10 -6.84 8.84 15.69
N TRP A 11 -8.08 9.04 16.16
CA TRP A 11 -9.05 9.86 15.46
C TRP A 11 -8.70 11.33 15.62
N ASN A 12 -8.60 12.04 14.50
CA ASN A 12 -8.40 13.48 14.49
C ASN A 12 -9.61 14.16 13.86
N LYS A 13 -10.42 14.84 14.69
CA LYS A 13 -11.62 15.54 14.23
C LYS A 13 -11.31 16.61 13.19
N ALA A 14 -10.19 17.32 13.33
CA ALA A 14 -9.81 18.34 12.36
C ALA A 14 -9.52 17.73 10.97
N ASP A 15 -8.93 16.53 10.91
CA ASP A 15 -8.74 15.83 9.63
C ASP A 15 -10.06 15.29 9.07
N ALA A 16 -10.98 14.85 9.94
CA ALA A 16 -12.32 14.45 9.54
C ALA A 16 -13.14 15.62 8.97
N ASP A 17 -13.06 16.81 9.58
CA ASP A 17 -13.76 18.01 9.10
C ASP A 17 -13.24 18.46 7.72
N VAL A 18 -11.92 18.35 7.50
CA VAL A 18 -11.32 18.59 6.18
C VAL A 18 -11.85 17.58 5.15
N CYS A 19 -11.93 16.30 5.52
CA CYS A 19 -12.50 15.25 4.67
C CYS A 19 -13.97 15.55 4.33
N VAL A 20 -14.79 15.91 5.32
CA VAL A 20 -16.19 16.34 5.13
C VAL A 20 -16.30 17.52 4.17
N GLY A 21 -15.39 18.50 4.27
CA GLY A 21 -15.32 19.61 3.33
C GLY A 21 -15.15 19.16 1.88
N TYR A 22 -14.21 18.24 1.62
CA TYR A 22 -14.03 17.68 0.27
C TYR A 22 -15.23 16.85 -0.19
N LEU A 23 -15.81 16.03 0.68
CA LEU A 23 -16.98 15.20 0.33
C LEU A 23 -18.21 16.07 0.01
N ARG A 24 -18.44 17.17 0.73
CA ARG A 24 -19.48 18.15 0.39
C ARG A 24 -19.24 18.77 -0.98
N ALA A 25 -18.00 19.09 -1.33
CA ALA A 25 -17.66 19.60 -2.66
C ALA A 25 -17.91 18.55 -3.75
N ILE A 26 -17.60 17.28 -3.50
CA ILE A 26 -17.91 16.16 -4.41
C ILE A 26 -19.42 16.03 -4.61
N MET A 27 -20.19 16.02 -3.51
CA MET A 27 -21.65 15.95 -3.54
C MET A 27 -22.25 17.13 -4.33
N LEU A 28 -21.79 18.36 -4.09
CA LEU A 28 -22.29 19.56 -4.75
C LEU A 28 -21.94 19.61 -6.24
N HIS A 29 -20.73 19.22 -6.63
CA HIS A 29 -20.24 19.43 -8.00
C HIS A 29 -20.34 18.20 -8.90
N LYS A 30 -20.31 16.98 -8.35
CA LYS A 30 -20.44 15.74 -9.13
C LYS A 30 -21.81 15.09 -8.98
N GLY A 31 -22.59 15.46 -7.97
CA GLY A 31 -23.89 14.84 -7.68
C GLY A 31 -23.76 13.41 -7.14
N ASP A 32 -22.57 12.99 -6.72
CA ASP A 32 -22.36 11.68 -6.10
C ASP A 32 -23.01 11.65 -4.70
N ASP A 33 -23.81 10.62 -4.42
CA ASP A 33 -24.44 10.42 -3.10
C ASP A 33 -23.41 9.95 -2.07
N VAL A 34 -22.67 10.89 -1.49
CA VAL A 34 -21.71 10.64 -0.40
C VAL A 34 -22.24 11.15 0.96
N GLY A 35 -23.53 11.50 1.03
CA GLY A 35 -24.20 11.99 2.25
C GLY A 35 -24.04 11.05 3.45
N PRO A 36 -24.30 9.74 3.31
CA PRO A 36 -24.17 8.80 4.43
C PRO A 36 -22.74 8.73 5.01
N ILE A 37 -21.71 8.92 4.18
CA ILE A 37 -20.30 8.98 4.63
C ILE A 37 -20.09 10.25 5.47
N ILE A 38 -20.59 11.39 5.02
CA ILE A 38 -20.51 12.67 5.75
C ILE A 38 -21.21 12.56 7.11
N ASP A 39 -22.38 11.92 7.16
CA ASP A 39 -23.14 11.76 8.41
C ASP A 39 -22.38 10.91 9.44
N ILE A 40 -21.72 9.82 9.01
CA ILE A 40 -20.87 9.02 9.90
C ILE A 40 -19.71 9.87 10.45
N LEU A 41 -18.98 10.57 9.58
CA LEU A 41 -17.81 11.36 9.99
C LEU A 41 -18.19 12.49 10.95
N ASN A 42 -19.37 13.09 10.79
CA ASN A 42 -19.88 14.12 11.70
C ASN A 42 -20.21 13.58 13.09
N GLN A 43 -20.65 12.32 13.19
CA GLN A 43 -21.05 11.69 14.45
C GLN A 43 -19.88 11.16 15.30
N ILE A 44 -18.67 11.04 14.73
CA ILE A 44 -17.49 10.69 15.52
C ILE A 44 -16.96 11.97 16.17
N ASP A 45 -16.97 11.98 17.50
CA ASP A 45 -16.53 13.10 18.33
C ASP A 45 -15.00 13.15 18.53
N ASP A 46 -14.51 14.16 19.25
CA ASP A 46 -13.08 14.33 19.54
C ASP A 46 -12.50 13.18 20.39
N SER A 47 -13.34 12.39 21.05
CA SER A 47 -12.89 11.20 21.80
C SER A 47 -12.69 9.97 20.91
N GLY A 48 -13.03 10.07 19.61
CA GLY A 48 -13.04 8.94 18.69
C GLY A 48 -14.16 7.95 18.99
N ARG A 49 -15.20 8.36 19.72
CA ARG A 49 -16.33 7.48 20.04
C ARG A 49 -17.09 7.18 18.75
N LEU A 50 -17.15 5.90 18.40
CA LEU A 50 -17.87 5.43 17.22
C LEU A 50 -19.39 5.59 17.40
N PRO A 51 -20.13 5.99 16.36
CA PRO A 51 -21.58 5.96 16.38
C PRO A 51 -22.09 4.52 16.48
N ALA A 52 -23.38 4.39 16.79
CA ALA A 52 -24.02 3.09 16.86
C ALA A 52 -24.02 2.40 15.48
N ILE A 53 -24.07 1.06 15.47
CA ILE A 53 -23.99 0.29 14.21
C ILE A 53 -25.11 0.66 13.21
N HIS A 54 -26.29 1.06 13.67
CA HIS A 54 -27.40 1.47 12.80
C HIS A 54 -27.14 2.78 12.04
N THR A 55 -26.16 3.58 12.47
CA THR A 55 -25.70 4.76 11.72
C THR A 55 -24.91 4.34 10.48
N PHE A 56 -24.23 3.20 10.52
CA PHE A 56 -23.44 2.72 9.39
C PHE A 56 -24.37 2.05 8.35
N PRO A 57 -24.16 2.32 7.05
CA PRO A 57 -24.75 1.51 5.98
C PRO A 57 -24.35 0.04 6.11
N SER A 58 -25.04 -0.85 5.37
CA SER A 58 -24.55 -2.22 5.19
C SER A 58 -23.15 -2.22 4.56
N ARG A 59 -22.40 -3.33 4.70
CA ARG A 59 -21.06 -3.44 4.10
C ARG A 59 -21.09 -3.12 2.60
N ASP A 60 -22.04 -3.69 1.87
CA ASP A 60 -22.16 -3.51 0.43
C ASP A 60 -22.57 -2.08 0.04
N ALA A 61 -23.44 -1.46 0.84
CA ALA A 61 -23.79 -0.05 0.64
C ALA A 61 -22.58 0.84 0.90
N LEU A 62 -21.84 0.61 1.99
CA LEU A 62 -20.62 1.36 2.29
C LEU A 62 -19.57 1.18 1.18
N LEU A 63 -19.40 -0.03 0.64
CA LEU A 63 -18.51 -0.28 -0.49
C LEU A 63 -18.92 0.57 -1.70
N LYS A 64 -20.21 0.57 -2.07
CA LYS A 64 -20.74 1.37 -3.18
C LYS A 64 -20.54 2.87 -2.98
N LEU A 65 -20.68 3.37 -1.74
CA LEU A 65 -20.48 4.78 -1.38
C LEU A 65 -18.99 5.17 -1.38
N SER A 66 -18.11 4.27 -0.96
CA SER A 66 -16.66 4.51 -0.89
C SER A 66 -16.02 4.72 -2.27
N TRP A 67 -16.55 4.08 -3.32
CA TRP A 67 -16.04 4.21 -4.69
C TRP A 67 -16.06 5.66 -5.23
N PRO A 68 -17.24 6.31 -5.36
CA PRO A 68 -17.31 7.69 -5.85
C PRO A 68 -16.63 8.67 -4.89
N ALA A 69 -16.67 8.42 -3.56
CA ALA A 69 -16.00 9.25 -2.57
C ALA A 69 -14.47 9.26 -2.76
N ILE A 70 -13.82 8.08 -2.76
CA ILE A 70 -12.36 7.98 -2.93
C ILE A 70 -11.93 8.43 -4.32
N TYR A 71 -12.69 8.08 -5.36
CA TYR A 71 -12.40 8.55 -6.71
C TYR A 71 -12.48 10.08 -6.80
N GLY A 72 -13.54 10.69 -6.26
CA GLY A 72 -13.70 12.15 -6.21
C GLY A 72 -12.57 12.83 -5.43
N LEU A 73 -12.17 12.27 -4.28
CA LEU A 73 -11.04 12.75 -3.50
C LEU A 73 -9.73 12.73 -4.31
N SER A 74 -9.53 11.69 -5.12
CA SER A 74 -8.35 11.58 -5.99
C SER A 74 -8.28 12.66 -7.07
N LEU A 75 -9.41 13.26 -7.46
CA LEU A 75 -9.43 14.36 -8.44
C LEU A 75 -8.85 15.65 -7.87
N PHE A 76 -8.95 15.88 -6.56
CA PHE A 76 -8.25 16.99 -5.91
C PHE A 76 -6.72 16.79 -5.93
N ALA A 77 -6.26 15.54 -6.00
CA ALA A 77 -4.85 15.18 -6.11
C ALA A 77 -4.32 15.21 -7.56
N SER A 78 -5.18 15.07 -8.57
CA SER A 78 -4.78 14.90 -9.98
C SER A 78 -4.79 16.18 -10.83
N ARG A 79 -4.84 17.38 -10.23
CA ARG A 79 -5.10 18.69 -10.89
C ARG A 79 -4.04 19.20 -11.91
N ARG A 80 -3.36 18.31 -12.65
CA ARG A 80 -2.63 18.68 -13.89
C ARG A 80 -3.57 19.37 -14.91
N ASP A 81 -4.89 19.12 -14.88
CA ASP A 81 -5.86 19.68 -15.84
C ASP A 81 -6.27 21.15 -15.61
N ILE A 82 -5.94 21.77 -14.47
CA ILE A 82 -6.32 23.18 -14.19
C ILE A 82 -5.25 24.18 -14.68
N TYR A 83 -4.06 23.70 -15.06
CA TYR A 83 -2.90 24.56 -15.33
C TYR A 83 -2.36 24.44 -16.76
N VAL A 84 -3.21 24.18 -17.76
CA VAL A 84 -2.84 24.38 -19.18
C VAL A 84 -2.92 25.87 -19.59
N GLY A 85 -2.56 26.77 -18.67
CA GLY A 85 -2.46 28.22 -18.90
C GLY A 85 -1.00 28.66 -18.81
N ARG A 86 -0.44 29.09 -19.95
CA ARG A 86 1.00 29.29 -20.23
C ARG A 86 1.65 30.51 -19.54
N LEU A 87 1.17 30.93 -18.37
CA LEU A 87 1.63 32.16 -17.72
C LEU A 87 2.04 31.87 -16.27
N PHE A 88 3.20 32.41 -15.88
CA PHE A 88 3.72 32.60 -14.52
C PHE A 88 4.78 31.62 -13.97
N LEU A 89 6.04 32.09 -14.05
CA LEU A 89 7.17 31.56 -13.28
C LEU A 89 7.12 31.99 -11.79
N VAL A 90 6.54 33.14 -11.46
CA VAL A 90 6.56 33.72 -10.09
C VAL A 90 5.38 33.26 -9.23
N MET A 91 4.19 33.00 -9.80
CA MET A 91 3.11 32.32 -9.05
C MET A 91 3.45 30.86 -8.74
N ARG A 92 4.39 30.24 -9.47
CA ARG A 92 4.73 28.82 -9.30
C ARG A 92 5.21 28.46 -7.89
N MET A 93 5.90 29.35 -7.17
CA MET A 93 6.43 29.03 -5.83
C MET A 93 5.36 29.07 -4.74
N MET A 94 4.53 30.12 -4.68
CA MET A 94 3.49 30.24 -3.65
C MET A 94 2.38 29.20 -3.84
N TYR A 95 1.99 28.92 -5.08
CA TYR A 95 0.97 27.92 -5.38
C TYR A 95 1.43 26.49 -5.08
N ASN A 96 2.73 26.20 -5.14
CA ASN A 96 3.26 24.85 -4.87
C ASN A 96 3.04 24.45 -3.39
N ARG A 97 3.21 25.38 -2.44
CA ARG A 97 2.99 25.05 -1.01
C ARG A 97 1.53 24.73 -0.71
N ALA A 98 0.59 25.56 -1.16
CA ALA A 98 -0.83 25.31 -0.99
C ALA A 98 -1.26 24.01 -1.70
N PHE A 99 -0.72 23.75 -2.89
CA PHE A 99 -1.01 22.53 -3.63
C PHE A 99 -0.52 21.28 -2.90
N ARG A 100 0.73 21.28 -2.40
CA ARG A 100 1.29 20.16 -1.61
C ARG A 100 0.41 19.86 -0.39
N GLN A 101 -0.10 20.89 0.27
CA GLN A 101 -1.02 20.72 1.40
C GLN A 101 -2.36 20.11 0.97
N VAL A 102 -2.95 20.55 -0.15
CA VAL A 102 -4.19 19.97 -0.68
C VAL A 102 -3.99 18.50 -1.05
N PHE A 103 -2.88 18.15 -1.69
CA PHE A 103 -2.56 16.76 -2.04
C PHE A 103 -2.45 15.88 -0.79
N ALA A 104 -1.69 16.33 0.22
CA ALA A 104 -1.54 15.61 1.48
C ALA A 104 -2.89 15.40 2.18
N LYS A 105 -3.72 16.45 2.27
CA LYS A 105 -5.05 16.36 2.87
C LYS A 105 -6.02 15.49 2.07
N ALA A 106 -5.91 15.45 0.75
CA ALA A 106 -6.67 14.52 -0.08
C ALA A 106 -6.29 13.06 0.20
N MET A 107 -5.00 12.75 0.34
CA MET A 107 -4.55 11.39 0.70
C MET A 107 -4.99 10.97 2.10
N GLU A 108 -4.94 11.89 3.06
CA GLU A 108 -5.49 11.67 4.40
C GLU A 108 -7.00 11.41 4.35
N SER A 109 -7.74 12.15 3.53
CA SER A 109 -9.18 11.96 3.36
C SER A 109 -9.50 10.61 2.72
N ILE A 110 -8.71 10.16 1.73
CA ILE A 110 -8.86 8.83 1.11
C ILE A 110 -8.64 7.74 2.17
N TRP A 111 -7.61 7.89 3.01
CA TRP A 111 -7.38 6.99 4.14
C TRP A 111 -8.59 6.91 5.07
N LEU A 112 -9.15 8.06 5.48
CA LEU A 112 -10.31 8.11 6.38
C LEU A 112 -11.53 7.41 5.78
N VAL A 113 -11.86 7.67 4.50
CA VAL A 113 -12.99 7.02 3.83
C VAL A 113 -12.78 5.51 3.74
N TYR A 114 -11.60 5.05 3.34
CA TYR A 114 -11.27 3.61 3.35
C TYR A 114 -11.37 3.00 4.76
N PHE A 115 -10.94 3.74 5.78
CA PHE A 115 -10.91 3.27 7.16
C PHE A 115 -12.32 3.12 7.77
N LEU A 116 -13.36 3.75 7.20
CA LEU A 116 -14.75 3.56 7.63
C LEU A 116 -15.20 2.10 7.61
N HIS A 117 -14.65 1.27 6.70
CA HIS A 117 -14.92 -0.17 6.70
C HIS A 117 -14.45 -0.85 7.99
N SER A 118 -13.28 -0.45 8.52
CA SER A 118 -12.81 -0.91 9.82
C SER A 118 -13.68 -0.35 10.94
N LEU A 119 -14.02 0.94 10.93
CA LEU A 119 -14.88 1.54 11.97
C LEU A 119 -16.24 0.87 12.07
N ARG A 120 -16.86 0.56 10.92
CA ARG A 120 -18.11 -0.20 10.87
C ARG A 120 -17.95 -1.57 11.54
N PHE A 121 -16.91 -2.31 11.22
CA PHE A 121 -16.66 -3.64 11.80
C PHE A 121 -16.50 -3.56 13.32
N GLN A 122 -15.79 -2.54 13.82
CA GLN A 122 -15.68 -2.29 15.26
C GLN A 122 -17.03 -1.97 15.91
N ALA A 123 -17.89 -1.21 15.24
CA ALA A 123 -19.25 -0.93 15.71
C ALA A 123 -20.10 -2.21 15.77
N VAL A 124 -19.98 -3.11 14.78
CA VAL A 124 -20.63 -4.44 14.83
C VAL A 124 -20.12 -5.25 16.03
N GLY A 125 -18.81 -5.33 16.22
CA GLY A 125 -18.21 -6.07 17.34
C GLY A 125 -18.66 -5.53 18.71
N ARG A 126 -18.74 -4.21 18.88
CA ARG A 126 -19.28 -3.59 20.10
C ARG A 126 -20.76 -3.93 20.30
N HIS A 127 -21.55 -3.88 19.23
CA HIS A 127 -22.97 -4.21 19.31
C HIS A 127 -23.18 -5.66 19.77
N LEU A 128 -22.46 -6.62 19.18
CA LEU A 128 -22.50 -8.03 19.57
C LEU A 128 -21.99 -8.29 20.99
N PHE A 129 -21.06 -7.47 21.47
CA PHE A 129 -20.54 -7.60 22.84
C PHE A 129 -21.58 -7.20 23.90
N PHE A 130 -22.40 -6.17 23.63
CA PHE A 130 -23.42 -5.70 24.57
C PHE A 130 -24.78 -6.37 24.39
N ASP A 131 -25.08 -6.90 23.20
CA ASP A 131 -26.32 -7.62 22.92
C ASP A 131 -26.17 -9.12 23.23
N THR A 132 -26.76 -9.55 24.33
CA THR A 132 -26.71 -10.96 24.78
C THR A 132 -27.49 -11.92 23.88
N SER A 133 -28.33 -11.40 22.96
CA SER A 133 -29.17 -12.24 22.10
C SER A 133 -28.43 -12.77 20.86
N THR A 134 -27.36 -12.10 20.42
CA THR A 134 -26.65 -12.43 19.18
C THR A 134 -25.17 -12.72 19.46
N THR A 135 -24.75 -13.97 19.28
CA THR A 135 -23.40 -14.42 19.65
C THR A 135 -22.41 -14.53 18.48
N SER A 136 -22.84 -14.22 17.25
CA SER A 136 -22.00 -14.38 16.05
C SER A 136 -22.20 -13.28 15.01
N TYR A 137 -21.14 -13.02 14.24
CA TYR A 137 -21.20 -12.13 13.09
C TYR A 137 -22.10 -12.73 12.00
N ARG A 138 -22.87 -11.88 11.33
CA ARG A 138 -23.59 -12.29 10.13
C ARG A 138 -22.57 -12.67 9.04
N PRO A 139 -22.89 -13.64 8.16
CA PRO A 139 -22.01 -14.02 7.06
C PRO A 139 -21.56 -12.82 6.19
N GLU A 140 -22.44 -11.82 5.99
CA GLU A 140 -22.13 -10.58 5.26
C GLU A 140 -21.13 -9.64 5.96
N ASP A 141 -20.97 -9.78 7.29
CA ASP A 141 -20.06 -8.97 8.10
C ASP A 141 -18.69 -9.64 8.29
N LEU A 142 -18.51 -10.87 7.81
CA LEU A 142 -17.21 -11.55 7.82
C LEU A 142 -16.21 -10.82 6.91
N ARG A 143 -14.99 -10.59 7.41
CA ARG A 143 -13.95 -9.84 6.69
C ARG A 143 -12.86 -10.74 6.12
N LEU A 144 -13.25 -11.61 5.20
CA LEU A 144 -12.29 -12.49 4.51
C LEU A 144 -11.30 -11.67 3.66
N GLY A 145 -10.15 -12.24 3.33
CA GLY A 145 -9.12 -11.56 2.52
C GLY A 145 -9.65 -11.04 1.18
N ARG A 146 -10.56 -11.77 0.53
CA ARG A 146 -11.23 -11.29 -0.70
C ARG A 146 -12.11 -10.04 -0.45
N HIS A 147 -12.79 -9.99 0.69
CA HIS A 147 -13.64 -8.86 1.08
C HIS A 147 -12.78 -7.62 1.37
N ILE A 148 -11.61 -7.81 1.98
CA ILE A 148 -10.63 -6.74 2.19
C ILE A 148 -10.07 -6.24 0.85
N ALA A 149 -9.81 -7.12 -0.12
CA ALA A 149 -9.37 -6.71 -1.45
C ALA A 149 -10.44 -5.91 -2.22
N GLU A 150 -11.72 -6.27 -2.08
CA GLU A 150 -12.83 -5.48 -2.64
C GLU A 150 -12.87 -4.06 -2.03
N GLU A 151 -12.75 -3.95 -0.70
CA GLU A 151 -12.68 -2.65 0.00
C GLU A 151 -11.47 -1.80 -0.46
N LEU A 152 -10.37 -2.44 -0.86
CA LEU A 152 -9.18 -1.78 -1.39
C LEU A 152 -9.35 -1.31 -2.84
N GLY A 153 -10.30 -1.85 -3.60
CA GLY A 153 -10.53 -1.56 -5.01
C GLY A 153 -10.43 -0.08 -5.41
N PRO A 154 -11.18 0.84 -4.76
CA PRO A 154 -11.11 2.27 -5.11
C PRO A 154 -9.75 2.89 -4.77
N VAL A 155 -9.09 2.46 -3.70
CA VAL A 155 -7.74 2.95 -3.37
C VAL A 155 -6.70 2.42 -4.36
N ASP A 156 -6.82 1.16 -4.76
CA ASP A 156 -5.93 0.53 -5.75
C ASP A 156 -6.01 1.24 -7.11
N LEU A 157 -7.18 1.74 -7.48
CA LEU A 157 -7.33 2.58 -8.66
C LEU A 157 -6.54 3.90 -8.54
N VAL A 158 -6.63 4.57 -7.38
CA VAL A 158 -5.86 5.81 -7.12
C VAL A 158 -4.36 5.54 -7.13
N VAL A 159 -3.90 4.51 -6.41
CA VAL A 159 -2.49 4.11 -6.36
C VAL A 159 -2.00 3.75 -7.75
N SER A 160 -2.79 3.03 -8.55
CA SER A 160 -2.41 2.67 -9.92
C SER A 160 -2.23 3.88 -10.81
N ARG A 161 -3.15 4.86 -10.72
CA ARG A 161 -3.04 6.12 -11.47
C ARG A 161 -1.80 6.91 -11.06
N MET A 162 -1.55 7.03 -9.76
CA MET A 162 -0.38 7.76 -9.25
C MET A 162 0.92 7.05 -9.63
N TYR A 163 0.94 5.72 -9.62
CA TYR A 163 2.08 4.93 -10.08
C TYR A 163 2.35 5.17 -11.57
N ALA A 164 1.32 5.19 -12.41
CA ALA A 164 1.49 5.49 -13.85
C ALA A 164 2.10 6.88 -14.08
N ILE A 165 1.63 7.91 -13.34
CA ILE A 165 2.20 9.26 -13.39
C ILE A 165 3.66 9.26 -12.90
N TRP A 166 3.95 8.52 -11.84
CA TRP A 166 5.28 8.45 -11.25
C TRP A 166 6.31 7.76 -12.14
N MET A 167 5.86 6.75 -12.90
CA MET A 167 6.66 5.96 -13.82
C MET A 167 6.70 6.52 -15.25
N GLU A 168 5.97 7.60 -15.55
CA GLU A 168 6.01 8.28 -16.85
C GLU A 168 7.47 8.63 -17.22
N GLU A 169 7.98 8.02 -18.31
CA GLU A 169 9.40 8.05 -18.65
C GLU A 169 9.90 9.47 -18.91
N ARG A 170 11.02 9.81 -18.26
CA ARG A 170 11.82 11.03 -18.56
C ARG A 170 13.25 10.70 -18.96
N GLY A 171 13.48 9.49 -19.49
CA GLY A 171 14.78 9.06 -20.01
C GLY A 171 15.78 8.53 -18.98
N TYR A 172 15.34 8.13 -17.78
CA TYR A 172 16.21 7.54 -16.75
C TYR A 172 15.72 6.14 -16.34
N PRO A 173 16.64 5.17 -16.15
CA PRO A 173 16.29 3.85 -15.64
C PRO A 173 15.89 3.91 -14.14
N GLY A 174 15.04 2.97 -13.71
CA GLY A 174 14.63 2.82 -12.31
C GLY A 174 13.32 3.53 -11.94
N MET A 175 13.00 3.55 -10.64
CA MET A 175 11.78 4.18 -10.14
C MET A 175 11.87 5.71 -10.15
N GLY A 176 10.80 6.35 -10.62
CA GLY A 176 10.32 7.58 -10.01
C GLY A 176 10.75 8.91 -10.60
N HIS A 177 10.55 9.10 -11.90
CA HIS A 177 10.98 10.31 -12.60
C HIS A 177 9.84 11.31 -12.88
N GLY A 178 8.57 10.87 -12.75
CA GLY A 178 7.40 11.65 -13.18
C GLY A 178 6.73 12.52 -12.10
N MET A 179 7.11 12.39 -10.82
CA MET A 179 6.37 12.96 -9.69
C MET A 179 7.26 13.68 -8.67
N ASP A 180 6.74 14.73 -8.03
CA ASP A 180 7.41 15.47 -6.95
C ASP A 180 7.58 14.58 -5.71
N ASN A 181 8.73 14.70 -5.01
CA ASN A 181 9.06 13.88 -3.85
C ASN A 181 7.99 13.96 -2.75
N ASP A 182 7.41 15.12 -2.50
CA ASP A 182 6.37 15.26 -1.47
C ASP A 182 5.12 14.46 -1.82
N TRP A 183 4.80 14.34 -3.11
CA TRP A 183 3.65 13.54 -3.54
C TRP A 183 3.96 12.05 -3.38
N VAL A 184 5.18 11.62 -3.72
CA VAL A 184 5.63 10.24 -3.46
C VAL A 184 5.51 9.94 -1.97
N ILE A 185 6.01 10.82 -1.08
CA ILE A 185 5.89 10.65 0.38
C ILE A 185 4.42 10.47 0.80
N ASN A 186 3.52 11.32 0.31
CA ASN A 186 2.11 11.28 0.71
C ASN A 186 1.39 10.00 0.22
N ILE A 187 1.63 9.57 -1.02
CA ILE A 187 1.10 8.28 -1.51
C ILE A 187 1.71 7.10 -0.74
N SER A 188 3.02 7.15 -0.47
CA SER A 188 3.69 6.13 0.32
C SER A 188 3.12 6.04 1.73
N ASN A 189 2.85 7.17 2.40
CA ASN A 189 2.21 7.18 3.72
C ASN A 189 0.83 6.51 3.70
N LEU A 190 0.02 6.78 2.67
CA LEU A 190 -1.25 6.09 2.45
C LEU A 190 -1.04 4.58 2.30
N CYS A 191 -0.10 4.15 1.46
CA CYS A 191 0.24 2.74 1.26
C CYS A 191 0.76 2.06 2.54
N PHE A 192 1.60 2.74 3.33
CA PHE A 192 2.09 2.25 4.62
C PHE A 192 0.92 2.01 5.58
N ARG A 193 0.05 3.00 5.77
CA ARG A 193 -1.10 2.87 6.68
C ARG A 193 -2.06 1.77 6.29
N ILE A 194 -2.39 1.68 5.01
CA ILE A 194 -3.24 0.61 4.51
C ILE A 194 -2.62 -0.75 4.78
N THR A 195 -1.36 -0.93 4.38
CA THR A 195 -0.67 -2.22 4.48
C THR A 195 -0.45 -2.63 5.93
N SER A 196 -0.08 -1.69 6.81
CA SER A 196 0.11 -1.98 8.24
C SER A 196 -1.18 -2.44 8.92
N THR A 197 -2.35 -1.99 8.45
CA THR A 197 -3.64 -2.45 9.01
C THR A 197 -4.06 -3.84 8.56
N LEU A 198 -3.46 -4.41 7.50
CA LEU A 198 -3.86 -5.72 7.00
C LEU A 198 -3.57 -6.85 8.00
N ARG A 199 -2.55 -6.70 8.87
CA ARG A 199 -2.31 -7.65 9.98
C ARG A 199 -3.47 -7.66 10.97
N TYR A 200 -3.98 -6.50 11.36
CA TYR A 200 -5.13 -6.41 12.25
C TYR A 200 -6.40 -6.96 11.59
N ARG A 201 -6.61 -6.64 10.30
CA ARG A 201 -7.73 -7.18 9.52
C ARG A 201 -7.65 -8.71 9.38
N HIS A 202 -6.45 -9.27 9.26
CA HIS A 202 -6.23 -10.73 9.31
C HIS A 202 -6.70 -11.30 10.64
N MET A 203 -6.29 -10.73 11.78
CA MET A 203 -6.72 -11.19 13.11
C MET A 203 -8.25 -11.07 13.29
N GLU A 204 -8.85 -9.98 12.80
CA GLU A 204 -10.31 -9.76 12.81
C GLU A 204 -11.08 -10.79 11.97
N SER A 205 -10.48 -11.29 10.88
CA SER A 205 -11.14 -12.20 9.95
C SER A 205 -11.34 -13.61 10.49
N GLY A 206 -10.54 -14.03 11.47
CA GLY A 206 -10.45 -15.41 11.94
C GLY A 206 -9.91 -16.42 10.91
N GLN A 207 -9.48 -15.97 9.72
CA GLN A 207 -8.87 -16.84 8.71
C GLN A 207 -7.44 -17.22 9.09
N GLU A 208 -6.97 -18.35 8.57
CA GLU A 208 -5.55 -18.68 8.57
C GLU A 208 -4.78 -17.61 7.76
N ARG A 209 -3.58 -17.26 8.23
CA ARG A 209 -2.77 -16.15 7.71
C ARG A 209 -2.45 -16.31 6.23
N VAL A 210 -1.94 -17.47 5.83
CA VAL A 210 -1.59 -17.78 4.44
C VAL A 210 -2.81 -17.65 3.55
N GLU A 211 -3.96 -18.19 3.96
CA GLU A 211 -5.21 -18.09 3.20
C GLU A 211 -5.70 -16.65 3.07
N PHE A 212 -5.70 -15.88 4.16
CA PHE A 212 -6.11 -14.47 4.14
C PHE A 212 -5.28 -13.65 3.15
N PHE A 213 -3.95 -13.70 3.29
CA PHE A 213 -3.07 -12.90 2.43
C PHE A 213 -3.02 -13.41 0.99
N ARG A 214 -3.19 -14.72 0.75
CA ARG A 214 -3.38 -15.27 -0.59
C ARG A 214 -4.64 -14.71 -1.26
N GLN A 215 -5.76 -14.62 -0.53
CA GLN A 215 -6.97 -14.01 -1.07
C GLN A 215 -6.79 -12.52 -1.34
N VAL A 216 -6.15 -11.76 -0.43
CA VAL A 216 -5.86 -10.33 -0.66
C VAL A 216 -4.98 -10.17 -1.90
N ARG A 217 -3.91 -10.98 -2.02
CA ARG A 217 -3.00 -10.98 -3.17
C ARG A 217 -3.71 -11.24 -4.49
N ASN A 218 -4.61 -12.22 -4.52
CA ASN A 218 -5.27 -12.66 -5.75
C ASN A 218 -6.37 -11.70 -6.23
N HIS A 219 -6.94 -10.89 -5.35
CA HIS A 219 -8.07 -10.00 -5.67
C HIS A 219 -7.69 -8.51 -5.65
N SER A 220 -6.53 -8.13 -5.09
CA SER A 220 -6.07 -6.75 -5.11
C SER A 220 -5.59 -6.34 -6.50
N LEU A 221 -5.92 -5.12 -6.92
CA LEU A 221 -5.63 -4.61 -8.26
C LEU A 221 -4.27 -3.89 -8.36
N ALA A 222 -3.69 -3.50 -7.20
CA ALA A 222 -2.49 -2.66 -7.17
C ALA A 222 -1.47 -3.08 -6.09
N GLY A 223 -1.43 -4.35 -5.67
CA GLY A 223 -0.50 -4.83 -4.64
C GLY A 223 0.97 -4.50 -4.94
N ASP A 224 1.40 -4.75 -6.19
CA ASP A 224 2.73 -4.42 -6.72
C ASP A 224 3.03 -2.91 -6.68
N LYS A 225 2.05 -2.08 -7.02
CA LYS A 225 2.21 -0.62 -7.07
C LYS A 225 2.24 -0.02 -5.66
N ARG A 226 1.46 -0.55 -4.72
CA ARG A 226 1.59 -0.24 -3.29
C ARG A 226 2.98 -0.59 -2.78
N LEU A 227 3.50 -1.77 -3.13
CA LEU A 227 4.86 -2.17 -2.78
C LEU A 227 5.89 -1.18 -3.34
N ALA A 228 5.74 -0.72 -4.59
CA ALA A 228 6.65 0.25 -5.18
C ALA A 228 6.72 1.55 -4.37
N PHE A 229 5.58 2.11 -3.97
CA PHE A 229 5.54 3.30 -3.12
C PHE A 229 6.11 3.06 -1.72
N ILE A 230 5.84 1.91 -1.11
CA ILE A 230 6.41 1.52 0.19
C ILE A 230 7.94 1.47 0.09
N LEU A 231 8.49 0.83 -0.94
CA LEU A 231 9.93 0.77 -1.18
C LEU A 231 10.54 2.16 -1.40
N ALA A 232 9.91 3.01 -2.20
CA ALA A 232 10.38 4.37 -2.49
C ALA A 232 10.62 5.20 -1.21
N ALA A 233 9.71 5.08 -0.24
CA ALA A 233 9.75 5.85 1.00
C ALA A 233 10.30 5.08 2.20
N ILE A 234 10.78 3.84 2.04
CA ILE A 234 11.18 2.98 3.17
C ILE A 234 12.30 3.62 4.01
N HIS A 235 13.15 4.44 3.38
CA HIS A 235 14.26 5.14 4.01
C HIS A 235 13.92 6.58 4.47
N TRP A 236 12.72 7.07 4.16
CA TRP A 236 12.27 8.43 4.53
C TRP A 236 11.61 8.45 5.89
N LYS A 237 11.69 9.57 6.61
CA LYS A 237 10.89 9.77 7.81
C LYS A 237 9.43 9.95 7.38
N THR A 238 8.55 9.04 7.78
CA THR A 238 7.14 9.03 7.43
C THR A 238 6.34 9.55 8.62
N SER A 239 5.23 10.27 8.41
CA SER A 239 4.40 10.76 9.53
C SER A 239 3.83 9.63 10.39
N SER A 240 3.77 8.41 9.84
CA SER A 240 3.41 7.18 10.55
C SER A 240 4.61 6.50 11.23
N ASP A 241 5.46 7.24 11.94
CA ASP A 241 6.59 6.67 12.70
C ASP A 241 6.14 5.63 13.77
N LEU A 242 4.83 5.50 14.01
CA LEU A 242 4.21 4.44 14.81
C LEU A 242 4.19 3.06 14.13
N GLN A 243 4.45 2.98 12.82
CA GLN A 243 4.38 1.73 12.07
C GLN A 243 5.76 1.11 11.95
N ASN A 244 5.90 -0.14 12.41
CA ASN A 244 7.07 -0.93 12.12
C ASN A 244 7.18 -1.14 10.61
N LYS A 245 8.15 -0.45 9.99
CA LYS A 245 8.39 -0.50 8.55
C LYS A 245 8.74 -1.90 8.06
N ILE A 246 9.44 -2.70 8.88
CA ILE A 246 9.81 -4.08 8.53
C ILE A 246 8.55 -4.94 8.48
N ASP A 247 7.69 -4.85 9.48
CA ASP A 247 6.42 -5.59 9.51
C ASP A 247 5.52 -5.20 8.35
N THR A 248 5.41 -3.89 8.10
CA THR A 248 4.59 -3.38 6.99
C THR A 248 5.13 -3.84 5.63
N LEU A 249 6.44 -3.86 5.47
CA LEU A 249 7.09 -4.36 4.26
C LEU A 249 6.90 -5.88 4.08
N ASN A 250 6.98 -6.67 5.16
CA ASN A 250 6.70 -8.11 5.08
C ASN A 250 5.24 -8.38 4.68
N VAL A 251 4.28 -7.63 5.24
CA VAL A 251 2.88 -7.71 4.80
C VAL A 251 2.73 -7.27 3.34
N ALA A 252 3.42 -6.21 2.91
CA ALA A 252 3.43 -5.78 1.51
C ALA A 252 3.90 -6.91 0.58
N PHE A 253 4.95 -7.64 0.96
CA PHE A 253 5.43 -8.80 0.22
C PHE A 253 4.41 -9.93 0.15
N GLU A 254 3.73 -10.24 1.27
CA GLU A 254 2.71 -11.29 1.33
C GLU A 254 1.51 -10.99 0.41
N VAL A 255 1.12 -9.72 0.25
CA VAL A 255 -0.02 -9.32 -0.60
C VAL A 255 0.34 -8.96 -2.04
N THR A 256 1.62 -9.05 -2.41
CA THR A 256 2.07 -8.73 -3.76
C THR A 256 2.25 -10.02 -4.58
N PRO A 257 1.74 -10.08 -5.83
CA PRO A 257 2.03 -11.20 -6.72
C PRO A 257 3.54 -11.39 -6.92
N PRO A 258 4.10 -12.60 -6.75
CA PRO A 258 5.55 -12.84 -6.71
C PRO A 258 6.36 -12.22 -7.85
N LEU A 259 5.93 -12.44 -9.10
CA LEU A 259 6.66 -11.96 -10.27
C LEU A 259 6.62 -10.43 -10.39
N ALA A 260 5.45 -9.83 -10.14
CA ALA A 260 5.29 -8.38 -10.13
C ALA A 260 6.10 -7.73 -9.00
N GLY A 261 6.10 -8.35 -7.81
CA GLY A 261 6.89 -7.91 -6.67
C GLY A 261 8.39 -7.97 -6.93
N ALA A 262 8.90 -9.03 -7.57
CA ALA A 262 10.30 -9.14 -7.95
C ALA A 262 10.72 -8.08 -8.98
N CYS A 263 9.84 -7.74 -9.93
CA CYS A 263 10.05 -6.67 -10.89
C CYS A 263 10.13 -5.29 -10.20
N VAL A 264 9.16 -5.00 -9.33
CA VAL A 264 9.14 -3.76 -8.52
C VAL A 264 10.38 -3.66 -7.63
N GLN A 265 10.75 -4.73 -6.93
CA GLN A 265 11.95 -4.75 -6.10
C GLN A 265 13.22 -4.49 -6.92
N SER A 266 13.30 -5.09 -8.11
CA SER A 266 14.41 -4.89 -9.05
C SER A 266 14.58 -3.42 -9.45
N LEU A 267 13.48 -2.74 -9.79
CA LEU A 267 13.49 -1.31 -10.10
C LEU A 267 13.94 -0.45 -8.91
N PHE A 268 13.53 -0.83 -7.69
CA PHE A 268 13.98 -0.16 -6.47
C PHE A 268 15.49 -0.33 -6.25
N ILE A 269 16.03 -1.53 -6.42
CA ILE A 269 17.49 -1.77 -6.32
C ILE A 269 18.24 -0.91 -7.34
N VAL A 270 17.76 -0.83 -8.58
CA VAL A 270 18.36 0.05 -9.61
C VAL A 270 18.29 1.51 -9.18
N SER A 271 17.19 1.99 -8.59
CA SER A 271 17.12 3.38 -8.11
C SER A 271 18.11 3.70 -6.99
N LEU A 272 18.50 2.71 -6.18
CA LEU A 272 19.46 2.89 -5.09
C LEU A 272 20.92 2.91 -5.56
N PHE A 273 21.24 2.13 -6.61
CA PHE A 273 22.63 1.81 -6.94
C PHE A 273 23.01 2.04 -8.41
N GLY A 274 22.04 2.41 -9.26
CA GLY A 274 22.19 2.38 -10.71
C GLY A 274 22.53 0.97 -11.22
N HIS A 275 23.29 0.88 -12.32
CA HIS A 275 23.76 -0.39 -12.88
C HIS A 275 25.15 -0.81 -12.36
N SER A 276 25.56 -0.29 -11.21
CA SER A 276 26.87 -0.53 -10.59
C SER A 276 26.81 -1.70 -9.61
N THR A 277 27.90 -2.44 -9.50
CA THR A 277 28.06 -3.45 -8.42
C THR A 277 28.24 -2.76 -7.07
N ILE A 278 27.76 -3.39 -6.01
CA ILE A 278 27.73 -2.84 -4.66
C ILE A 278 28.77 -3.58 -3.82
N SER A 279 29.61 -2.84 -3.09
CA SER A 279 30.56 -3.42 -2.15
C SER A 279 29.87 -3.88 -0.86
N HIS A 280 30.50 -4.82 -0.14
CA HIS A 280 29.98 -5.32 1.13
C HIS A 280 29.73 -4.21 2.15
N GLY A 281 30.72 -3.33 2.38
CA GLY A 281 30.58 -2.23 3.32
C GLY A 281 29.48 -1.23 2.94
N ARG A 282 29.27 -0.98 1.64
CA ARG A 282 28.14 -0.15 1.18
C ARG A 282 26.79 -0.80 1.47
N TYR A 283 26.70 -2.13 1.33
CA TYR A 283 25.51 -2.88 1.69
C TYR A 283 25.24 -2.86 3.21
N GLU A 284 26.28 -3.07 4.03
CA GLU A 284 26.16 -3.05 5.50
C GLU A 284 25.74 -1.68 6.05
N ALA A 285 26.18 -0.60 5.40
CA ALA A 285 25.81 0.76 5.76
C ALA A 285 24.34 1.12 5.46
N LEU A 286 23.59 0.25 4.76
CA LEU A 286 22.18 0.51 4.46
C LEU A 286 21.31 0.39 5.73
N PRO A 287 20.29 1.25 5.89
CA PRO A 287 19.29 1.10 6.94
C PRO A 287 18.67 -0.30 6.94
N ILE A 288 18.37 -0.86 8.12
CA ILE A 288 17.83 -2.23 8.25
C ILE A 288 16.59 -2.46 7.36
N PRO A 289 15.58 -1.56 7.32
CA PRO A 289 14.43 -1.74 6.44
C PRO A 289 14.80 -1.84 4.95
N VAL A 290 15.83 -1.10 4.51
CA VAL A 290 16.33 -1.17 3.12
C VAL A 290 17.00 -2.52 2.87
N ARG A 291 17.80 -3.04 3.82
CA ARG A 291 18.40 -4.39 3.70
C ARG A 291 17.33 -5.49 3.61
N VAL A 292 16.28 -5.40 4.42
CA VAL A 292 15.12 -6.31 4.34
C VAL A 292 14.43 -6.21 2.98
N ALA A 293 14.31 -4.99 2.46
CA ALA A 293 13.68 -4.69 1.18
C ALA A 293 14.42 -5.22 -0.04
N ILE A 294 15.74 -5.40 0.03
CA ILE A 294 16.58 -5.86 -1.09
C ILE A 294 17.07 -7.30 -0.92
N ARG A 295 16.41 -8.12 -0.07
CA ARG A 295 16.67 -9.56 0.01
C ARG A 295 16.36 -10.26 -1.33
N PRO A 296 16.94 -11.43 -1.63
CA PRO A 296 16.65 -12.16 -2.85
C PRO A 296 15.14 -12.40 -3.02
N PRO A 297 14.56 -12.18 -4.21
CA PRO A 297 13.16 -12.49 -4.50
C PRO A 297 12.75 -13.90 -4.10
N THR A 298 13.64 -14.89 -4.19
CA THR A 298 13.38 -16.28 -3.79
C THR A 298 13.27 -16.50 -2.27
N ASP A 299 13.79 -15.56 -1.48
CA ASP A 299 13.71 -15.56 -0.03
C ASP A 299 12.45 -14.82 0.45
N ILE A 300 11.93 -13.90 -0.37
CA ILE A 300 10.69 -13.14 -0.10
C ILE A 300 9.47 -13.90 -0.61
N TRP A 301 9.56 -14.45 -1.82
CA TRP A 301 8.51 -15.21 -2.51
C TRP A 301 9.04 -16.61 -2.86
N PRO A 302 8.83 -17.61 -1.99
CA PRO A 302 9.31 -18.98 -2.21
C PRO A 302 8.80 -19.61 -3.53
N GLU A 303 7.69 -19.13 -4.07
CA GLU A 303 7.15 -19.55 -5.37
C GLU A 303 8.15 -19.31 -6.52
N LEU A 304 9.03 -18.30 -6.38
CA LEU A 304 10.07 -17.98 -7.36
C LEU A 304 11.24 -18.98 -7.35
N GLN A 305 11.31 -19.89 -6.38
CA GLN A 305 12.36 -20.91 -6.32
C GLN A 305 12.26 -21.97 -7.42
N LYS A 306 11.17 -22.02 -8.19
CA LYS A 306 10.97 -23.01 -9.27
C LYS A 306 10.74 -22.39 -10.64
N VAL A 307 10.65 -21.08 -10.72
CA VAL A 307 10.32 -20.35 -11.95
C VAL A 307 11.39 -19.32 -12.30
N CYS A 308 11.37 -18.86 -13.55
CA CYS A 308 12.18 -17.79 -14.05
C CYS A 308 11.67 -16.47 -13.46
N VAL A 309 12.55 -15.70 -12.82
CA VAL A 309 12.17 -14.40 -12.26
C VAL A 309 11.83 -13.34 -13.32
N TRP A 310 12.21 -13.58 -14.58
CA TRP A 310 12.00 -12.65 -15.68
C TRP A 310 10.64 -12.87 -16.36
N CYS A 311 10.30 -14.12 -16.71
CA CYS A 311 9.10 -14.44 -17.47
C CYS A 311 8.08 -15.33 -16.74
N GLY A 312 8.40 -15.88 -15.56
CA GLY A 312 7.51 -16.76 -14.80
C GLY A 312 7.49 -18.23 -15.23
N GLU A 313 8.16 -18.60 -16.34
CA GLU A 313 8.25 -20.00 -16.81
C GLU A 313 9.06 -20.90 -15.87
N LEU A 314 8.80 -22.21 -15.89
CA LEU A 314 9.58 -23.17 -15.10
C LEU A 314 11.09 -23.08 -15.41
N SER A 315 11.91 -23.16 -14.37
CA SER A 315 13.35 -22.94 -14.50
C SER A 315 14.19 -23.85 -13.62
N SER A 316 15.12 -24.57 -14.22
CA SER A 316 16.15 -25.35 -13.52
C SER A 316 17.48 -24.60 -13.36
N LYS A 317 17.77 -23.58 -14.19
CA LYS A 317 19.06 -22.89 -14.17
C LYS A 317 19.07 -21.77 -13.12
N VAL A 318 20.22 -21.58 -12.50
CA VAL A 318 20.47 -20.51 -11.51
C VAL A 318 21.55 -19.56 -12.02
N CYS A 319 21.52 -18.31 -11.56
CA CYS A 319 22.61 -17.37 -11.79
C CYS A 319 23.91 -17.96 -11.22
N GLY A 320 24.93 -18.16 -12.05
CA GLY A 320 26.20 -18.73 -11.62
C GLY A 320 26.93 -17.89 -10.55
N ALA A 321 26.64 -16.59 -10.47
CA ALA A 321 27.31 -15.68 -9.55
C ALA A 321 26.68 -15.63 -8.15
N CYS A 322 25.37 -15.38 -8.04
CA CYS A 322 24.71 -15.31 -6.73
C CYS A 322 24.04 -16.62 -6.31
N GLN A 323 23.75 -17.53 -7.26
CA GLN A 323 23.02 -18.78 -7.05
C GLN A 323 21.64 -18.63 -6.38
N ARG A 324 21.07 -17.41 -6.36
CA ARG A 324 19.74 -17.14 -5.79
C ARG A 324 18.63 -17.06 -6.83
N ILE A 325 18.94 -16.52 -8.01
CA ILE A 325 17.93 -16.20 -9.02
C ILE A 325 17.92 -17.24 -10.14
N ARG A 326 16.72 -17.60 -10.61
CA ARG A 326 16.49 -18.64 -11.61
C ARG A 326 16.07 -18.07 -12.97
N TYR A 327 16.49 -18.75 -14.04
CA TYR A 327 16.19 -18.39 -15.42
C TYR A 327 15.94 -19.61 -16.31
N CYS A 328 14.90 -19.57 -17.14
CA CYS A 328 14.64 -20.65 -18.11
C CYS A 328 15.72 -20.68 -19.23
N SER A 329 16.22 -19.51 -19.64
CA SER A 329 17.19 -19.36 -20.72
C SER A 329 18.28 -18.32 -20.41
N ARG A 330 19.36 -18.36 -21.21
CA ARG A 330 20.42 -17.34 -21.16
C ARG A 330 19.91 -15.97 -21.62
N ASP A 331 18.90 -15.93 -22.47
CA ASP A 331 18.31 -14.68 -22.96
C ASP A 331 17.55 -13.97 -21.84
N CYS A 332 16.73 -14.69 -21.08
CA CYS A 332 16.05 -14.15 -19.89
C CYS A 332 17.07 -13.67 -18.84
N GLN A 333 18.16 -14.42 -18.63
CA GLN A 333 19.23 -14.00 -17.74
C GLN A 333 19.90 -12.71 -18.23
N THR A 334 20.18 -12.60 -19.53
CA THR A 334 20.87 -11.44 -20.12
C THR A 334 19.97 -10.21 -20.10
N ALA A 335 18.68 -10.35 -20.40
CA ALA A 335 17.69 -9.28 -20.31
C ALA A 335 17.57 -8.77 -18.87
N HIS A 336 17.31 -9.67 -17.91
CA HIS A 336 17.21 -9.30 -16.50
C HIS A 336 18.52 -8.71 -15.96
N TRP A 337 19.68 -9.19 -16.42
CA TRP A 337 20.99 -8.64 -16.05
C TRP A 337 21.16 -7.18 -16.45
N ARG A 338 20.76 -6.83 -17.68
CA ARG A 338 20.84 -5.45 -18.20
C ARG A 338 19.86 -4.54 -17.46
N GLU A 339 18.64 -5.03 -17.24
CA GLU A 339 17.57 -4.24 -16.62
C GLU A 339 17.86 -3.93 -15.15
N SER A 340 18.17 -4.94 -14.34
CA SER A 340 18.16 -4.76 -12.89
C SER A 340 18.98 -5.74 -12.05
N HIS A 341 19.30 -6.93 -12.56
CA HIS A 341 19.92 -7.95 -11.74
C HIS A 341 21.38 -7.64 -11.40
N LYS A 342 22.09 -6.87 -12.23
CA LYS A 342 23.53 -6.58 -12.00
C LYS A 342 23.83 -5.99 -10.61
N PRO A 343 23.21 -4.89 -10.15
CA PRO A 343 23.40 -4.38 -8.79
C PRO A 343 22.92 -5.39 -7.73
N ALA A 344 21.75 -6.01 -7.94
CA ALA A 344 21.17 -6.97 -7.01
C ALA A 344 22.04 -8.22 -6.81
N CYS A 345 22.71 -8.69 -7.86
CA CYS A 345 23.53 -9.88 -7.83
C CYS A 345 24.69 -9.74 -6.84
N SER A 346 25.28 -8.55 -6.70
CA SER A 346 26.32 -8.31 -5.69
C SER A 346 25.77 -8.39 -4.26
N THR A 347 24.61 -7.82 -3.97
CA THR A 347 24.04 -7.84 -2.62
C THR A 347 23.66 -9.24 -2.18
N TYR A 348 23.11 -10.05 -3.10
CA TYR A 348 22.70 -11.42 -2.81
C TYR A 348 23.86 -12.36 -2.45
N LYS A 349 25.08 -12.06 -2.90
CA LYS A 349 26.28 -12.85 -2.55
C LYS A 349 26.66 -12.70 -1.07
N TYR A 350 26.33 -11.56 -0.47
CA TYR A 350 26.69 -11.26 0.91
C TYR A 350 25.68 -11.79 1.92
N LEU A 351 24.50 -12.22 1.46
CA LEU A 351 23.48 -12.79 2.33
C LEU A 351 23.74 -14.27 2.60
N PRO A 352 23.66 -14.73 3.87
CA PRO A 352 23.81 -16.13 4.20
C PRO A 352 22.73 -16.97 3.52
N ARG A 353 23.06 -18.20 3.07
CA ARG A 353 22.12 -19.09 2.35
C ARG A 353 20.87 -19.41 3.15
N ALA A 354 21.05 -19.62 4.44
CA ALA A 354 19.97 -19.67 5.41
C ALA A 354 20.08 -18.39 6.24
N LEU A 355 19.23 -17.40 5.97
CA LEU A 355 18.80 -16.57 7.09
C LEU A 355 17.96 -17.53 7.95
N PRO A 356 18.26 -17.72 9.24
CA PRO A 356 17.34 -18.42 10.12
C PRO A 356 15.99 -17.74 9.92
N MET A 357 15.02 -18.49 9.41
CA MET A 357 13.63 -18.06 9.45
C MET A 357 13.40 -17.68 10.92
N PRO A 358 12.85 -16.50 11.24
CA PRO A 358 12.51 -16.19 12.62
C PRO A 358 11.50 -17.23 13.08
N GLU A 359 12.00 -18.31 13.70
CA GLU A 359 11.23 -19.26 14.45
C GLU A 359 10.59 -18.44 15.57
N ASN A 360 9.27 -18.27 15.51
CA ASN A 360 8.45 -17.62 16.53
C ASN A 360 8.45 -16.08 16.54
N ALA A 361 8.08 -15.45 15.43
CA ALA A 361 7.27 -14.22 15.49
C ALA A 361 5.77 -14.60 15.41
N ALA A 362 5.30 -15.36 16.41
CA ALA A 362 3.88 -15.65 16.61
C ALA A 362 3.16 -14.42 17.19
#